data_AF-A0A949D8F8-F1
#
_entry.id   AF-A0A949D8F8-F1
#
_cell.length_a   1.000
_cell.length_b   1.000
_cell.length_c   1.000
_cell.angle_alpha   90.00
_cell.angle_beta   90.00
_cell.angle_gamma   90.00
#
_symmetry.space_group_name_H-M   'P 1'
#
loop_
_entity.id
_entity.type
_entity.pdbx_description
1 polymer ?
#
loop_
_entity_poly.entity_id
_entity_poly.type
_entity_poly.pdbx_seq_one_letter_code
_entity_poly.pdbx_strand_id
1 'polypeptide(L)' 'MSVALAEAIWRGLALYFGFGLVTGIGVILFGLKRLAPGRLPWRVRLVILPGLAALWPVVLLRLAGVRPAEDRA' A
#
# COMPACT_ATOMS: atom_id res chain seq x y z
N MET A 1 29.37 -3.66 6.34
CA MET A 1 28.13 -3.04 6.86
C MET A 1 28.16 -3.14 8.38
N SER A 2 27.94 -2.05 9.12
CA SER A 2 27.94 -2.12 10.60
C SER A 2 26.65 -2.77 11.11
N VAL A 3 26.73 -3.46 12.25
CA VAL A 3 25.56 -4.11 12.88
C VAL A 3 24.48 -3.08 13.19
N ALA A 4 24.86 -1.90 13.69
CA ALA A 4 23.95 -0.80 13.98
C ALA A 4 23.18 -0.32 12.74
N LEU A 5 23.85 -0.22 11.58
CA LEU A 5 23.19 0.17 10.33
C LEU A 5 22.21 -0.92 9.86
N ALA A 6 22.61 -2.19 9.95
CA ALA A 6 21.72 -3.30 9.58
C ALA A 6 20.45 -3.32 10.45
N GLU A 7 20.60 -3.11 11.75
CA GLU A 7 19.46 -3.05 12.67
C GLU A 7 18.53 -1.86 12.39
N ALA A 8 19.10 -0.68 12.10
CA ALA A 8 18.31 0.49 11.70
C ALA A 8 17.51 0.23 10.41
N ILE A 9 18.11 -0.41 9.41
CA ILE A 9 17.44 -0.79 8.16
C ILE A 9 16.31 -1.77 8.45
N TRP A 10 16.54 -2.81 9.24
CA TRP A 10 15.51 -3.79 9.59
C TRP A 10 14.34 -3.17 10.33
N ARG A 11 14.60 -2.31 11.32
CA ARG A 11 13.55 -1.59 12.05
C ARG A 11 12.77 -0.66 11.12
N GLY A 12 13.46 0.06 10.24
CA GLY A 12 12.83 0.92 9.24
C GLY A 12 11.92 0.14 8.29
N LEU A 13 12.39 -0.99 7.77
CA LEU A 13 11.60 -1.89 6.92
C LEU A 13 10.41 -2.46 7.68
N ALA A 14 10.60 -2.91 8.92
CA ALA A 14 9.51 -3.44 9.74
C ALA A 14 8.41 -2.39 9.97
N LEU A 15 8.79 -1.15 10.28
CA LEU A 15 7.84 -0.04 10.39
C LEU A 15 7.14 0.25 9.05
N TYR A 16 7.91 0.33 7.95
CA TYR A 16 7.36 0.59 6.63
C TYR A 16 6.32 -0.46 6.22
N PHE A 17 6.64 -1.75 6.38
CA PHE A 17 5.70 -2.84 6.08
C PHE A 17 4.54 -2.90 7.08
N GLY A 18 4.77 -2.55 8.35
CA GLY A 18 3.71 -2.45 9.36
C GLY A 18 2.66 -1.40 8.98
N PHE A 19 3.10 -0.18 8.65
CA PHE A 19 2.22 0.88 8.14
C PHE A 19 1.56 0.49 6.82
N GLY A 20 2.33 -0.16 5.95
CA GLY A 20 1.83 -0.70 4.69
C GLY A 20 0.67 -1.66 4.90
N LEU A 21 0.81 -2.63 5.80
CA LEU A 21 -0.22 -3.63 6.08
C LEU A 21 -1.48 -2.98 6.65
N VAL A 22 -1.34 -2.08 7.63
CA VAL A 22 -2.47 -1.34 8.21
C VAL A 22 -3.21 -0.55 7.13
N THR A 23 -2.47 0.16 6.29
CA THR A 23 -3.03 0.94 5.18
C THR A 23 -3.73 0.03 4.17
N GLY A 24 -3.09 -1.06 3.74
CA GLY A 24 -3.65 -2.02 2.79
C GLY A 24 -4.94 -2.65 3.28
N ILE A 25 -5.01 -3.03 4.56
CA ILE A 25 -6.25 -3.52 5.20
C ILE A 25 -7.33 -2.42 5.17
N GLY A 26 -6.99 -1.18 5.57
CA GLY A 26 -7.90 -0.05 5.50
C GLY A 26 -8.45 0.19 4.10
N VAL A 27 -7.61 0.06 3.07
CA VAL A 27 -8.01 0.18 1.67
C VAL A 27 -8.95 -0.95 1.25
N ILE A 28 -8.67 -2.20 1.59
CA ILE A 28 -9.54 -3.35 1.28
C ILE A 28 -10.94 -3.20 1.88
N LEU A 29 -11.01 -2.67 3.10
CA LEU A 29 -12.25 -2.51 3.84
C LEU A 29 -13.05 -1.28 3.37
N PHE A 30 -12.38 -0.14 3.15
CA PHE A 30 -13.06 1.15 2.94
C PHE A 30 -12.72 1.84 1.61
N GLY A 31 -11.48 1.74 1.15
CA GLY A 31 -10.95 2.55 0.04
C GLY A 31 -11.06 1.93 -1.36
N LEU A 32 -11.28 0.61 -1.46
CA LEU A 32 -11.11 -0.14 -2.71
C LEU A 32 -12.01 0.35 -3.86
N LYS A 33 -13.23 0.82 -3.53
CA LYS A 33 -14.19 1.37 -4.51
C LYS A 33 -13.67 2.61 -5.24
N ARG A 34 -12.71 3.33 -4.67
CA ARG A 34 -12.08 4.52 -5.28
C ARG A 34 -10.92 4.16 -6.21
N LEU A 35 -10.38 2.94 -6.10
CA LEU A 35 -9.19 2.50 -6.83
C LEU A 35 -9.53 1.52 -7.95
N ALA A 36 -10.58 0.73 -7.82
CA ALA A 36 -11.00 -0.25 -8.81
C ALA A 36 -12.48 -0.05 -9.17
N PRO A 37 -12.84 -0.08 -10.47
CA PRO A 37 -14.24 -0.09 -10.88
C PRO A 37 -14.87 -1.45 -10.52
N GLY A 38 -15.97 -1.40 -9.76
CA GLY A 38 -16.76 -2.58 -9.40
C GLY A 38 -16.42 -3.24 -8.06
N ARG A 39 -17.18 -4.30 -7.72
CA ARG A 39 -16.98 -5.06 -6.48
C ARG A 39 -16.00 -6.21 -6.73
N LEU A 40 -14.78 -6.08 -6.21
CA LEU A 40 -13.81 -7.18 -6.23
C LEU A 40 -14.19 -8.28 -5.22
N PRO A 41 -14.14 -9.57 -5.62
CA PRO A 41 -14.33 -10.71 -4.72
C PRO A 41 -13.29 -10.74 -3.60
N TRP A 42 -13.66 -11.27 -2.43
CA TRP A 42 -12.75 -11.29 -1.26
C TRP A 42 -11.41 -11.98 -1.54
N ARG A 43 -11.44 -13.08 -2.31
CA ARG A 43 -10.23 -13.80 -2.74
C ARG A 43 -9.25 -12.89 -3.49
N VAL A 44 -9.75 -12.04 -4.38
CA VAL A 44 -8.92 -11.09 -5.14
C VAL A 44 -8.35 -10.01 -4.21
N ARG A 45 -9.14 -9.54 -3.25
CA ARG A 45 -8.68 -8.54 -2.27
C ARG A 45 -7.49 -9.04 -1.46
N LEU A 46 -7.53 -10.30 -1.02
CA LEU A 46 -6.43 -10.92 -0.29
C LEU A 46 -5.17 -11.06 -1.16
N VAL A 47 -5.33 -11.37 -2.45
CA VAL A 47 -4.21 -11.49 -3.39
C VAL A 47 -3.51 -10.15 -3.63
N ILE A 48 -4.26 -9.04 -3.68
CA ILE A 48 -3.68 -7.71 -3.90
C ILE A 48 -3.14 -7.04 -2.62
N LEU A 49 -3.48 -7.56 -1.43
CA LEU A 49 -3.09 -6.98 -0.15
C LEU A 49 -1.56 -6.76 -0.01
N PRO A 50 -0.69 -7.72 -0.40
CA PRO A 50 0.76 -7.50 -0.32
C PRO A 50 1.23 -6.33 -1.19
N GLY A 51 0.62 -6.15 -2.38
CA GLY A 51 0.92 -5.02 -3.26
C GLY A 51 0.46 -3.68 -2.68
N LEU A 52 -0.75 -3.66 -2.10
CA LEU A 52 -1.26 -2.48 -1.39
C LEU A 52 -0.38 -2.10 -0.20
N ALA A 53 0.12 -3.09 0.52
CA ALA A 53 1.00 -2.87 1.66
C ALA A 53 2.39 -2.38 1.23
N ALA A 54 2.99 -2.98 0.20
CA ALA A 54 4.31 -2.57 -0.29
C ALA A 54 4.29 -1.16 -0.90
N LEU A 55 3.20 -0.79 -1.57
CA LEU A 55 3.06 0.47 -2.31
C LEU A 55 2.13 1.48 -1.60
N TRP A 56 1.97 1.34 -0.29
CA TRP A 56 1.04 2.16 0.50
C TRP A 56 1.18 3.68 0.31
N PRO A 57 2.37 4.29 0.13
CA PRO A 57 2.47 5.74 -0.06
C PRO A 57 1.82 6.16 -1.38
N VAL A 58 2.04 5.38 -2.45
CA VAL A 58 1.46 5.63 -3.77
C VAL A 58 -0.05 5.45 -3.74
N VAL A 59 -0.52 4.42 -3.03
CA VAL A 59 -1.96 4.17 -2.84
C VAL A 59 -2.62 5.34 -2.12
N LEU A 60 -2.00 5.90 -1.07
CA LEU A 60 -2.51 7.08 -0.37
C LEU A 60 -2.55 8.32 -1.26
N LEU A 61 -1.49 8.58 -2.05
CA LEU A 61 -1.48 9.69 -3.01
C LEU A 61 -2.63 9.57 -4.00
N ARG A 62 -2.88 8.37 -4.53
CA ARG A 62 -3.99 8.12 -5.44
C ARG A 62 -5.34 8.33 -4.76
N LEU A 63 -5.50 7.89 -3.51
CA LEU A 63 -6.71 8.12 -2.72
C LEU A 63 -6.94 9.59 -2.34
N ALA A 64 -5.86 10.38 -2.24
CA ALA A 64 -5.89 11.83 -2.07
C ALA A 64 -6.21 12.57 -3.38
N GLY A 65 -6.42 11.85 -4.50
CA GLY A 65 -6.75 12.43 -5.80
C GLY A 65 -5.54 12.91 -6.60
N VAL A 66 -4.31 12.63 -6.13
CA VAL A 66 -3.10 12.91 -6.91
C VAL A 66 -3.01 11.89 -8.04
N ARG A 67 -3.28 12.34 -9.27
CA ARG A 67 -3.14 11.51 -10.47
C ARG A 67 -1.68 11.49 -10.94
N PRO A 68 -1.05 10.31 -11.07
CA PRO A 68 0.24 10.16 -11.74
C PRO A 68 0.21 10.82 -13.12
N ALA A 69 1.36 11.31 -13.60
CA ALA A 69 1.46 11.88 -14.94
C ALA A 69 1.01 10.88 -16.04
N GLU A 70 1.20 9.60 -15.77
CA GLU A 70 0.82 8.45 -16.58
C GLU A 70 -0.69 8.39 -16.88
N ASP A 71 -1.53 8.82 -15.93
CA ASP A 71 -3.00 8.79 -16.01
C ASP A 71 -3.59 10.04 -16.71
N ARG A 72 -2.76 10.97 -17.20
CA ARG A 72 -3.18 12.27 -17.79
C ARG A 72 -3.25 12.26 -19.32
N ALA A 73 -2.91 11.14 -19.96
CA ALA A 73 -2.92 10.96 -21.41
C ALA A 73 -4.32 10.64 -21.95
#